data_AF-A0A1U7SCG0-F1
#
_entry.id   AF-A0A1U7SCG0-F1
#
_cell.length_a   1.000
_cell.length_b   1.000
_cell.length_c   1.000
_cell.angle_alpha   90.00
_cell.angle_beta   90.00
_cell.angle_gamma   90.00
#
_symmetry.space_group_name_H-M   'P 1'
#
loop_
_entity.id
_entity.type
_entity.pdbx_description
1 polymer ?
#
loop_
_entity_poly.entity_id
_entity_poly.type
_entity_poly.pdbx_seq_one_letter_code
_entity_poly.pdbx_strand_id
1 'polypeptide(L)'
;MAAALVLLLAVLAPGAARADQVPLLAWSSRSKLWPPATIGSEGHVVTEPQLQALLGPALDQGPHNVLLFLQEKLSVEDFTAYGGVYGNKPDSAFPNLEGALSDAGSALVLPAVAGEAAGAVPLLLREHLGAGPLHVDPPTLRQLRLNASVPALLLVRLPYATGSSLMAPKEVLTGNDEVIGQVLSALKEEDVPYMALLTAPRPSRVLREVLGTVPGPLGRQLLETGPEPVYPPLQFPSGAFPLLLFWARNLSVARDGVWRDLTDATFGSHATVNLSRSSWGPTEARLVLSYKEVFNSSLTITSHMTNKWFPVSGRNWSSLEWVEMVEGGAAAPVTFNASGVSVPALYSWRCGLLGTMGLLTPRTRPDPAAAHWQLLLHDIQLQAFNVTGRRFSYASDCAGFFSAPVWMGLLPGALLAAVLAYGLHMLLGLRAMDRFDDPKGPSIAVPQTE
;
A
#
# COMPACT_ATOMS: atom_id res chain seq x y z
N MET A 1 23.11 -24.91 17.26
CA MET A 1 23.78 -23.59 17.23
C MET A 1 22.94 -22.50 16.58
N ALA A 2 22.36 -22.71 15.39
CA ALA A 2 21.47 -21.72 14.75
C ALA A 2 20.13 -21.48 15.51
N ALA A 3 19.57 -22.51 16.15
CA ALA A 3 18.26 -22.41 16.81
C ALA A 3 18.26 -21.56 18.10
N ALA A 4 19.38 -21.54 18.84
CA ALA A 4 19.47 -20.83 20.13
C ALA A 4 19.67 -19.32 19.97
N LEU A 5 20.35 -18.88 18.90
CA LEU A 5 20.56 -17.46 18.61
C LEU A 5 19.28 -16.78 18.10
N VAL A 6 18.44 -17.52 17.38
CA VAL A 6 17.11 -17.05 16.89
C VAL A 6 16.15 -16.85 18.05
N LEU A 7 16.24 -17.66 19.11
CA LEU A 7 15.37 -17.56 20.28
C LEU A 7 15.70 -16.35 21.16
N LEU A 8 16.98 -15.95 21.25
CA LEU A 8 17.42 -14.86 22.14
C LEU A 8 17.14 -13.46 21.56
N LEU A 9 17.12 -13.31 20.23
CA LEU A 9 16.75 -12.07 19.54
C LEU A 9 15.23 -11.80 19.56
N ALA A 10 14.40 -12.81 19.80
CA ALA A 10 12.95 -12.67 19.86
C ALA A 10 12.43 -12.09 21.20
N VAL A 11 13.25 -12.05 22.25
CA VAL A 11 12.81 -11.73 23.62
C VAL A 11 13.09 -10.28 24.04
N LEU A 12 13.92 -9.54 23.29
CA LEU A 12 14.36 -8.18 23.66
C LEU A 12 13.81 -7.06 22.77
N ALA A 13 12.91 -7.35 21.84
CA ALA A 13 12.09 -6.30 21.26
C ALA A 13 11.02 -5.91 22.31
N PRO A 14 10.93 -4.62 22.73
CA PRO A 14 9.67 -4.17 23.33
C PRO A 14 8.59 -4.52 22.31
N GLY A 15 7.54 -5.21 22.73
CA GLY A 15 6.51 -5.74 21.85
C GLY A 15 5.96 -4.65 20.93
N ALA A 16 6.55 -4.53 19.73
CA ALA A 16 5.83 -4.09 18.57
C ALA A 16 4.74 -5.14 18.43
N ALA A 17 3.52 -4.75 18.80
CA ALA A 17 2.33 -5.57 18.61
C ALA A 17 2.46 -6.21 17.23
N ARG A 18 2.49 -7.54 17.21
CA ARG A 18 2.59 -8.36 16.01
C ARG A 18 1.58 -7.79 15.03
N ALA A 19 2.04 -7.11 13.98
CA ALA A 19 1.14 -6.49 13.00
C ALA A 19 0.61 -7.60 12.09
N ASP A 20 -0.21 -8.48 12.67
CA ASP A 20 -0.97 -9.48 11.93
C ASP A 20 -1.97 -8.67 11.10
N GLN A 21 -1.72 -8.53 9.80
CA GLN A 21 -2.59 -7.84 8.86
C GLN A 21 -3.29 -8.88 8.01
N VAL A 22 -4.60 -8.74 7.83
CA VAL A 22 -5.42 -9.67 7.04
C VAL A 22 -6.27 -8.87 6.05
N PRO A 23 -6.43 -9.34 4.81
CA PRO A 23 -7.37 -8.70 3.89
C PRO A 23 -8.82 -8.95 4.31
N LEU A 24 -9.68 -7.98 4.01
CA LEU A 24 -11.13 -8.12 4.15
C LEU A 24 -11.79 -7.70 2.84
N LEU A 25 -12.59 -8.61 2.29
CA LEU A 25 -13.39 -8.38 1.11
C LEU A 25 -14.86 -8.40 1.54
N ALA A 26 -15.63 -7.40 1.12
CA ALA A 26 -17.08 -7.39 1.32
C ALA A 26 -17.79 -7.05 0.01
N TRP A 27 -18.91 -7.70 -0.29
CA TRP A 27 -19.66 -7.44 -1.51
C TRP A 27 -21.16 -7.67 -1.30
N SER A 28 -21.97 -7.04 -2.14
CA SER A 28 -23.43 -7.10 -2.07
C SER A 28 -24.05 -7.38 -3.43
N SER A 29 -25.12 -8.18 -3.41
CA SER A 29 -25.84 -8.64 -4.60
C SER A 29 -26.69 -7.55 -5.30
N ARG A 30 -27.26 -6.57 -4.58
CA ARG A 30 -28.26 -5.65 -5.17
C ARG A 30 -28.12 -4.16 -4.82
N SER A 31 -27.38 -3.81 -3.78
CA SER A 31 -27.34 -2.44 -3.24
C SER A 31 -25.96 -1.79 -3.38
N LYS A 32 -25.92 -0.51 -3.77
CA LYS A 32 -24.72 0.35 -3.69
C LYS A 32 -24.49 0.75 -2.23
N LEU A 33 -23.92 -0.17 -1.45
CA LEU A 33 -23.71 0.01 -0.01
C LEU A 33 -22.44 0.78 0.31
N TRP A 34 -21.41 0.62 -0.51
CA TRP A 34 -20.14 1.30 -0.33
C TRP A 34 -19.89 2.29 -1.47
N PRO A 35 -19.35 3.50 -1.19
CA PRO A 35 -18.83 4.37 -2.23
C PRO A 35 -17.64 3.68 -2.93
N PRO A 36 -17.35 3.99 -4.20
CA PRO A 36 -16.14 3.51 -4.87
C PRO A 36 -14.93 3.85 -4.00
N ALA A 37 -14.16 2.83 -3.62
CA ALA A 37 -13.26 2.82 -2.48
C ALA A 37 -12.36 4.08 -2.39
N THR A 38 -12.64 4.93 -1.40
CA THR A 38 -11.73 5.97 -0.89
C THR A 38 -11.14 5.48 0.42
N ILE A 39 -10.21 4.53 0.39
CA ILE A 39 -9.61 4.03 1.63
C ILE A 39 -8.11 3.93 1.48
N GLY A 40 -7.45 4.88 2.15
CA GLY A 40 -6.07 4.80 2.61
C GLY A 40 -5.02 4.83 1.50
N SER A 41 -4.04 5.71 1.67
CA SER A 41 -2.73 5.55 1.03
C SER A 41 -2.24 4.10 1.15
N GLU A 42 -1.61 3.57 0.09
CA GLU A 42 -0.94 2.27 0.12
C GLU A 42 -0.15 2.10 1.43
N GLY A 43 -0.42 1.02 2.18
CA GLY A 43 0.19 0.75 3.48
C GLY A 43 -0.60 1.22 4.72
N HIS A 44 -1.78 1.83 4.58
CA HIS A 44 -2.67 2.11 5.72
C HIS A 44 -3.32 0.82 6.25
N VAL A 45 -3.24 0.60 7.57
CA VAL A 45 -3.88 -0.52 8.24
C VAL A 45 -5.18 -0.05 8.86
N VAL A 46 -6.30 -0.65 8.45
CA VAL A 46 -7.62 -0.32 8.98
C VAL A 46 -7.74 -0.85 10.41
N THR A 47 -8.04 0.05 11.35
CA THR A 47 -8.27 -0.29 12.77
C THR A 47 -9.73 -0.70 13.01
N GLU A 48 -10.00 -1.34 14.16
CA GLU A 48 -11.36 -1.76 14.54
C GLU A 48 -12.43 -0.65 14.46
N PRO A 49 -12.23 0.55 15.05
CA PRO A 49 -13.24 1.61 14.95
C PRO A 49 -13.44 2.11 13.51
N GLN A 50 -12.38 2.09 12.69
CA GLN A 50 -12.48 2.44 11.27
C GLN A 50 -13.26 1.39 10.49
N LEU A 51 -13.02 0.11 10.78
CA LEU A 51 -13.76 -1.00 10.18
C LEU A 51 -15.25 -0.94 10.53
N GLN A 52 -15.57 -0.65 11.80
CA GLN A 52 -16.95 -0.44 12.23
C GLN A 52 -17.62 0.74 11.51
N ALA A 53 -16.92 1.86 11.34
CA ALA A 53 -17.44 3.01 10.62
C ALA A 53 -17.69 2.72 9.12
N LEU A 54 -16.89 1.81 8.52
CA LEU A 54 -17.03 1.39 7.12
C LEU A 54 -18.15 0.36 6.91
N LEU A 55 -18.32 -0.57 7.85
CA LEU A 55 -19.33 -1.63 7.75
C LEU A 55 -20.70 -1.20 8.27
N GLY A 56 -20.77 -0.32 9.28
CA GLY A 56 -22.02 0.11 9.93
C GLY A 56 -23.11 0.58 8.95
N PRO A 57 -22.84 1.56 8.07
CA PRO A 57 -23.83 2.03 7.11
C PRO A 57 -24.32 0.95 6.15
N ALA A 58 -23.44 0.01 5.78
CA ALA A 58 -23.78 -1.11 4.90
C ALA A 58 -24.62 -2.18 5.62
N LEU A 59 -24.43 -2.37 6.93
CA LEU A 59 -25.26 -3.26 7.74
C LEU A 59 -26.64 -2.65 8.04
N ASP A 60 -26.74 -1.33 8.15
CA ASP A 60 -28.00 -0.62 8.38
C ASP A 60 -28.89 -0.55 7.13
N GLN A 61 -28.28 -0.29 5.96
CA GLN A 61 -28.99 -0.06 4.70
C GLN A 61 -29.00 -1.28 3.77
N GLY A 62 -28.16 -2.28 4.07
CA GLY A 62 -27.98 -3.48 3.26
C GLY A 62 -28.98 -4.58 3.55
N PRO A 63 -28.86 -5.69 2.79
CA PRO A 63 -29.71 -6.85 3.00
C PRO A 63 -29.47 -7.49 4.37
N HIS A 64 -30.56 -7.91 5.01
CA HIS A 64 -30.54 -8.52 6.35
C HIS A 64 -29.89 -9.93 6.40
N ASN A 65 -29.61 -10.53 5.24
CA ASN A 65 -28.88 -11.79 5.13
C ASN A 65 -27.39 -11.51 4.94
N VAL A 66 -26.60 -11.75 5.98
CA VAL A 66 -25.16 -11.55 5.97
C VAL A 66 -24.44 -12.89 5.98
N LEU A 67 -23.59 -13.10 4.99
CA LEU A 67 -22.69 -14.25 4.89
C LEU A 67 -21.30 -13.86 5.32
N LEU A 68 -20.73 -14.59 6.26
CA LEU A 68 -19.35 -14.46 6.69
C LEU A 68 -18.59 -15.73 6.30
N PHE A 69 -17.75 -15.61 5.28
CA PHE A 69 -16.73 -16.59 4.94
C PHE A 69 -15.50 -16.32 5.81
N LEU A 70 -15.25 -17.20 6.77
CA LEU A 70 -14.12 -17.09 7.69
C LEU A 70 -13.09 -18.15 7.33
N GLN A 71 -12.01 -17.74 6.67
CA GLN A 71 -10.86 -18.61 6.46
C GLN A 71 -10.03 -18.72 7.74
N GLU A 72 -9.42 -19.88 7.98
CA GLU A 72 -8.52 -20.03 9.13
C GLU A 72 -7.29 -19.12 9.03
N LYS A 73 -6.79 -18.95 7.80
CA LYS A 73 -5.72 -18.02 7.47
C LYS A 73 -5.91 -17.45 6.07
N LEU A 74 -5.60 -16.18 5.89
CA LEU A 74 -5.65 -15.51 4.60
C LEU A 74 -4.65 -14.35 4.57
N SER A 75 -3.89 -14.19 3.50
CA SER A 75 -3.05 -13.01 3.31
C SER A 75 -3.12 -12.48 1.88
N VAL A 76 -2.68 -11.23 1.68
CA VAL A 76 -2.65 -10.62 0.34
C VAL A 76 -1.75 -11.42 -0.60
N GLU A 77 -0.70 -12.04 -0.07
CA GLU A 77 0.22 -12.89 -0.82
C GLU A 77 -0.44 -14.15 -1.40
N ASP A 78 -1.53 -14.65 -0.81
CA ASP A 78 -2.24 -15.80 -1.39
C ASP A 78 -2.97 -15.40 -2.68
N PHE A 79 -3.54 -14.19 -2.71
CA PHE A 79 -4.15 -13.63 -3.93
C PHE A 79 -3.09 -13.34 -5.01
N THR A 80 -1.92 -12.83 -4.63
CA THR A 80 -0.85 -12.58 -5.63
C THR A 80 -0.19 -13.86 -6.11
N ALA A 81 0.01 -14.85 -5.24
CA ALA A 81 0.65 -16.12 -5.58
C ALA A 81 -0.27 -17.05 -6.39
N TYR A 82 -1.57 -17.07 -6.09
CA TYR A 82 -2.52 -18.05 -6.63
C TYR A 82 -3.69 -17.44 -7.42
N GLY A 83 -3.83 -16.12 -7.49
CA GLY A 83 -4.92 -15.44 -8.23
C GLY A 83 -4.63 -15.18 -9.72
N GLY A 84 -3.62 -15.82 -10.32
CA GLY A 84 -3.35 -15.67 -11.75
C GLY A 84 -2.90 -14.27 -12.21
N VAL A 85 -2.45 -13.40 -11.28
CA VAL A 85 -2.04 -12.01 -11.53
C VAL A 85 -0.90 -11.90 -12.58
N TYR A 86 -0.04 -12.92 -12.68
CA TYR A 86 1.10 -12.97 -13.59
C TYR A 86 0.79 -13.54 -14.99
N GLY A 87 -0.40 -13.28 -15.53
CA GLY A 87 -0.82 -13.75 -16.87
C GLY A 87 -1.28 -15.22 -16.92
N ASN A 88 -1.25 -15.93 -15.80
CA ASN A 88 -1.72 -17.31 -15.67
C ASN A 88 -3.17 -17.37 -15.15
N LYS A 89 -4.07 -16.56 -15.72
CA LYS A 89 -5.50 -16.55 -15.35
C LYS A 89 -6.21 -17.91 -15.38
N PRO A 90 -5.98 -18.83 -16.36
CA PRO A 90 -6.66 -20.12 -16.35
C PRO A 90 -6.24 -21.03 -15.19
N ASP A 91 -5.20 -20.65 -14.44
CA ASP A 91 -4.65 -21.40 -13.32
C ASP A 91 -4.94 -20.71 -11.95
N SER A 92 -5.86 -19.74 -11.93
CA SER A 92 -6.29 -19.02 -10.71
C SER A 92 -7.02 -19.95 -9.75
N ALA A 93 -6.72 -19.82 -8.46
CA ALA A 93 -7.42 -20.53 -7.38
C ALA A 93 -8.75 -19.86 -6.97
N PHE A 94 -9.07 -18.67 -7.49
CA PHE A 94 -10.21 -17.86 -7.04
C PHE A 94 -11.24 -17.47 -8.14
N PRO A 95 -11.57 -18.34 -9.12
CA PRO A 95 -12.46 -17.96 -10.22
C PRO A 95 -13.88 -17.59 -9.76
N ASN A 96 -14.44 -18.26 -8.74
CA ASN A 96 -15.80 -17.98 -8.27
C ASN A 96 -15.85 -16.66 -7.48
N LEU A 97 -14.83 -16.38 -6.67
CA LEU A 97 -14.70 -15.11 -5.96
C LEU A 97 -14.52 -13.93 -6.93
N GLU A 98 -13.68 -14.07 -7.96
CA GLU A 98 -13.52 -13.05 -9.01
C GLU A 98 -14.84 -12.80 -9.74
N GLY A 99 -15.57 -13.86 -10.07
CA GLY A 99 -16.92 -13.77 -10.66
C GLY A 99 -17.90 -13.06 -9.72
N ALA A 100 -17.90 -13.41 -8.43
CA ALA A 100 -18.79 -12.81 -7.44
C ALA A 100 -18.54 -11.30 -7.24
N LEU A 101 -17.28 -10.87 -7.24
CA LEU A 101 -16.91 -9.46 -7.14
C LEU A 101 -17.23 -8.69 -8.42
N SER A 102 -17.12 -9.33 -9.59
CA SER A 102 -17.46 -8.74 -10.89
C SER A 102 -18.97 -8.59 -11.09
N ASP A 103 -19.75 -9.55 -10.59
CA ASP A 103 -21.21 -9.56 -10.64
C ASP A 103 -21.86 -8.70 -9.53
N ALA A 104 -21.10 -8.32 -8.50
CA ALA A 104 -21.63 -7.58 -7.35
C ALA A 104 -22.03 -6.14 -7.71
N GLY A 105 -23.18 -5.69 -7.20
CA GLY A 105 -23.63 -4.31 -7.36
C GLY A 105 -22.80 -3.29 -6.56
N SER A 106 -22.06 -3.76 -5.56
CA SER A 106 -21.13 -2.97 -4.74
C SER A 106 -20.13 -3.89 -4.04
N ALA A 107 -18.86 -3.48 -4.02
CA ALA A 107 -17.78 -4.22 -3.36
C ALA A 107 -16.85 -3.25 -2.59
N LEU A 108 -16.35 -3.73 -1.47
CA LEU A 108 -15.37 -3.10 -0.59
C LEU A 108 -14.17 -4.04 -0.46
N VAL A 109 -13.00 -3.55 -0.83
CA VAL A 109 -11.74 -4.30 -0.75
C VAL A 109 -10.80 -3.56 0.19
N LEU A 110 -10.47 -4.21 1.31
CA LEU A 110 -9.53 -3.71 2.31
C LEU A 110 -8.28 -4.61 2.29
N PRO A 111 -7.17 -4.17 1.68
CA PRO A 111 -5.96 -5.00 1.60
C PRO A 111 -5.32 -5.29 2.95
N ALA A 112 -5.44 -4.36 3.91
CA ALA A 112 -4.80 -4.48 5.23
C ALA A 112 -5.75 -4.05 6.36
N VAL A 113 -6.30 -5.03 7.07
CA VAL A 113 -7.06 -4.85 8.31
C VAL A 113 -6.24 -5.42 9.47
N ALA A 114 -6.20 -4.71 10.60
CA ALA A 114 -5.56 -5.23 11.81
C ALA A 114 -6.19 -6.57 12.24
N GLY A 115 -5.38 -7.58 12.57
CA GLY A 115 -5.85 -8.93 12.87
C GLY A 115 -6.81 -8.99 14.05
N GLU A 116 -6.60 -8.15 15.07
CA GLU A 116 -7.55 -7.97 16.17
C GLU A 116 -8.91 -7.45 15.66
N ALA A 117 -8.91 -6.47 14.75
CA ALA A 117 -10.12 -5.92 14.14
C ALA A 117 -10.83 -6.96 13.27
N ALA A 118 -10.08 -7.74 12.47
CA ALA A 118 -10.61 -8.83 11.66
C ALA A 118 -11.19 -9.97 12.53
N GLY A 119 -10.53 -10.28 13.65
CA GLY A 119 -10.99 -11.25 14.64
C GLY A 119 -12.26 -10.82 15.38
N ALA A 120 -12.51 -9.51 15.51
CA ALA A 120 -13.71 -8.95 16.13
C ALA A 120 -14.95 -8.94 15.19
N VAL A 121 -14.77 -9.13 13.88
CA VAL A 121 -15.88 -9.08 12.88
C VAL A 121 -17.06 -10.00 13.22
N PRO A 122 -16.88 -11.29 13.61
CA PRO A 122 -18.00 -12.14 13.96
C PRO A 122 -18.83 -11.62 15.14
N LEU A 123 -18.18 -10.97 16.11
CA LEU A 123 -18.86 -10.37 17.27
C LEU A 123 -19.60 -9.11 16.86
N LEU A 124 -18.97 -8.25 16.05
CA LEU A 124 -19.58 -7.03 15.51
C LEU A 124 -20.86 -7.35 14.73
N LEU A 125 -20.83 -8.34 13.83
CA LEU A 125 -22.00 -8.74 13.05
C LEU A 125 -23.13 -9.29 13.93
N ARG A 126 -22.79 -10.07 14.97
CA ARG A 126 -23.76 -10.62 15.91
C ARG A 126 -24.44 -9.52 16.72
N GLU A 127 -23.69 -8.54 17.19
CA GLU A 127 -24.21 -7.40 17.97
C GLU A 127 -25.13 -6.53 17.12
N HIS A 128 -24.75 -6.25 15.87
CA HIS A 128 -25.51 -5.38 14.97
C HIS A 128 -26.79 -6.03 14.43
N LEU A 129 -26.73 -7.32 14.07
CA LEU A 129 -27.88 -8.05 13.51
C LEU A 129 -28.83 -8.58 14.60
N GLY A 130 -28.40 -8.64 15.86
CA GLY A 130 -29.17 -9.25 16.95
C GLY A 130 -29.41 -10.76 16.80
N ALA A 131 -28.78 -11.40 15.81
CA ALA A 131 -28.92 -12.82 15.48
C ALA A 131 -27.62 -13.59 15.73
N GLY A 132 -27.71 -14.80 16.30
CA GLY A 132 -26.55 -15.67 16.50
C GLY A 132 -26.02 -16.25 15.17
N PRO A 133 -24.71 -16.50 15.04
CA PRO A 133 -24.13 -17.06 13.82
C PRO A 133 -24.60 -18.51 13.62
N LEU A 134 -25.33 -18.76 12.54
CA LEU A 134 -25.66 -20.11 12.09
C LEU A 134 -24.46 -20.64 11.31
N HIS A 135 -23.84 -21.71 11.83
CA HIS A 135 -22.77 -22.39 11.12
C HIS A 135 -23.39 -23.18 9.99
N VAL A 136 -22.92 -22.97 8.76
CA VAL A 136 -23.49 -23.64 7.61
C VAL A 136 -22.45 -24.43 6.86
N ASP A 137 -22.79 -25.69 6.64
CA ASP A 137 -22.04 -26.57 5.76
C ASP A 137 -22.69 -26.49 4.36
N PRO A 138 -21.92 -26.64 3.27
CA PRO A 138 -22.45 -26.61 1.90
C PRO A 138 -23.70 -27.48 1.66
N PRO A 139 -23.83 -28.72 2.20
CA PRO A 139 -25.03 -29.52 2.00
C PRO A 139 -26.26 -29.04 2.78
N THR A 140 -26.09 -28.33 3.90
CA THR A 140 -27.21 -27.86 4.75
C THR A 140 -27.80 -26.55 4.24
N LEU A 141 -27.06 -25.76 3.46
CA LEU A 141 -27.53 -24.52 2.80
C LEU A 141 -28.80 -24.73 1.95
N ARG A 142 -28.87 -25.82 1.18
CA ARG A 142 -30.04 -26.12 0.32
C ARG A 142 -31.31 -26.47 1.10
N GLN A 143 -31.16 -26.81 2.38
CA GLN A 143 -32.28 -27.14 3.27
C GLN A 143 -32.75 -25.92 4.09
N LEU A 144 -31.95 -24.86 4.11
CA LEU A 144 -32.22 -23.62 4.83
C LEU A 144 -33.08 -22.68 3.98
N ARG A 145 -34.36 -22.58 4.32
CA ARG A 145 -35.25 -21.55 3.77
C ARG A 145 -34.96 -20.21 4.44
N LEU A 146 -34.07 -19.43 3.84
CA LEU A 146 -33.76 -18.07 4.27
C LEU A 146 -34.93 -17.15 3.93
N ASN A 147 -35.34 -16.33 4.90
CA ASN A 147 -36.43 -15.39 4.73
C ASN A 147 -35.85 -13.98 4.61
N ALA A 148 -36.31 -13.18 3.64
CA ALA A 148 -35.83 -11.82 3.44
C ALA A 148 -36.18 -10.85 4.60
N SER A 149 -37.12 -11.24 5.48
CA SER A 149 -37.64 -10.38 6.56
C SER A 149 -36.96 -10.56 7.93
N VAL A 150 -36.18 -11.63 8.13
CA VAL A 150 -35.51 -11.92 9.42
C VAL A 150 -34.00 -11.87 9.19
N PRO A 151 -33.24 -11.09 9.98
CA PRO A 151 -31.80 -11.03 9.84
C PRO A 151 -31.17 -12.39 10.15
N ALA A 152 -30.36 -12.88 9.23
CA ALA A 152 -29.66 -14.14 9.36
C ALA A 152 -28.16 -13.92 9.14
N LEU A 153 -27.35 -14.37 10.10
CA LEU A 153 -25.89 -14.40 10.01
C LEU A 153 -25.44 -15.83 9.70
N LEU A 154 -24.98 -16.08 8.48
CA LEU A 154 -24.49 -17.39 8.03
C LEU A 154 -22.96 -17.39 8.10
N LEU A 155 -22.40 -18.22 8.96
CA LEU A 155 -20.96 -18.38 9.12
C LEU A 155 -20.49 -19.64 8.39
N VAL A 156 -19.67 -19.46 7.35
CA VAL A 156 -19.03 -20.54 6.59
C VAL A 156 -17.55 -20.56 6.95
N ARG A 157 -17.11 -21.62 7.64
CA ARG A 157 -15.70 -21.78 7.99
C ARG A 157 -14.97 -22.48 6.85
N LEU A 158 -13.90 -21.85 6.38
CA LEU A 158 -13.09 -22.35 5.27
C LEU A 158 -11.72 -22.81 5.83
N PRO A 159 -11.37 -24.09 5.72
CA PRO A 159 -10.12 -24.61 6.27
C PRO A 159 -8.89 -24.03 5.56
N TYR A 160 -7.76 -23.98 6.25
CA TYR A 160 -6.45 -23.71 5.65
C TYR A 160 -5.48 -24.82 6.07
N ALA A 161 -4.63 -25.30 5.17
CA ALA A 161 -3.72 -26.41 5.50
C ALA A 161 -2.76 -26.03 6.65
N THR A 162 -3.01 -26.53 7.85
CA THR A 162 -2.08 -26.50 8.98
C THR A 162 -1.50 -27.89 9.22
N GLY A 163 -0.33 -28.16 8.61
CA GLY A 163 0.51 -29.31 8.97
C GLY A 163 0.15 -30.64 8.27
N SER A 164 1.20 -31.30 7.76
CA SER A 164 1.27 -32.67 7.21
C SER A 164 0.17 -33.18 6.26
N SER A 165 -0.72 -32.34 5.73
CA SER A 165 -1.57 -32.72 4.61
C SER A 165 -0.76 -32.66 3.32
N LEU A 166 -0.80 -33.73 2.52
CA LEU A 166 -0.13 -33.84 1.21
C LEU A 166 -0.64 -32.85 0.14
N MET A 167 -1.66 -32.05 0.45
CA MET A 167 -2.26 -31.10 -0.49
C MET A 167 -1.53 -29.76 -0.49
N ALA A 168 -1.29 -29.23 -1.68
CA ALA A 168 -0.67 -27.93 -1.86
C ALA A 168 -1.61 -26.81 -1.40
N PRO A 169 -1.11 -25.69 -0.83
CA PRO A 169 -1.96 -24.56 -0.41
C PRO A 169 -2.93 -24.06 -1.49
N LYS A 170 -2.50 -24.12 -2.75
CA LYS A 170 -3.32 -23.78 -3.91
C LYS A 170 -4.56 -24.67 -4.03
N GLU A 171 -4.44 -25.98 -3.87
CA GLU A 171 -5.56 -26.93 -3.99
C GLU A 171 -6.62 -26.69 -2.91
N VAL A 172 -6.18 -26.33 -1.70
CA VAL A 172 -7.07 -25.99 -0.59
C VAL A 172 -7.81 -24.68 -0.87
N LEU A 173 -7.11 -23.67 -1.40
CA LEU A 173 -7.73 -22.40 -1.78
C LEU A 173 -8.73 -22.57 -2.94
N THR A 174 -8.41 -23.40 -3.93
CA THR A 174 -9.34 -23.77 -5.01
C THR A 174 -10.58 -24.49 -4.45
N GLY A 175 -10.41 -25.45 -3.53
CA GLY A 175 -11.56 -26.10 -2.87
C GLY A 175 -12.40 -25.11 -2.05
N ASN A 176 -11.76 -24.14 -1.38
CA ASN A 176 -12.47 -23.09 -0.67
C ASN A 176 -13.27 -22.17 -1.62
N ASP A 177 -12.71 -21.84 -2.78
CA ASP A 177 -13.38 -21.07 -3.82
C ASP A 177 -14.58 -21.83 -4.43
N GLU A 178 -14.45 -23.14 -4.62
CA GLU A 178 -15.58 -24.01 -5.02
C GLU A 178 -16.71 -23.98 -3.99
N VAL A 179 -16.38 -24.02 -2.69
CA VAL A 179 -17.38 -23.88 -1.61
C VAL A 179 -18.07 -22.52 -1.68
N ILE A 180 -17.31 -21.43 -1.87
CA ILE A 180 -17.88 -20.09 -2.07
C ILE A 180 -18.84 -20.10 -3.26
N GLY A 181 -18.45 -20.65 -4.40
CA GLY A 181 -19.31 -20.78 -5.59
C GLY A 181 -20.60 -21.56 -5.31
N GLN A 182 -20.53 -22.67 -4.57
CA GLN A 182 -21.71 -23.47 -4.19
C GLN A 182 -22.67 -22.68 -3.29
N VAL A 183 -22.16 -21.94 -2.31
CA VAL A 183 -22.99 -21.11 -1.43
C VAL A 183 -23.67 -19.99 -2.21
N LEU A 184 -22.92 -19.28 -3.06
CA LEU A 184 -23.43 -18.15 -3.83
C LEU A 184 -24.45 -18.59 -4.89
N SER A 185 -24.23 -19.75 -5.54
CA SER A 185 -25.20 -20.33 -6.50
C SER A 185 -26.51 -20.72 -5.83
N ALA A 186 -26.48 -21.33 -4.64
CA ALA A 186 -27.69 -21.66 -3.89
C ALA A 186 -28.51 -20.40 -3.53
N LEU A 187 -27.85 -19.31 -3.14
CA LEU A 187 -28.52 -18.03 -2.85
C LEU A 187 -29.10 -17.37 -4.10
N LYS A 188 -28.42 -17.52 -5.24
CA LYS A 188 -28.87 -16.99 -6.54
C LYS A 188 -30.10 -17.74 -7.05
N GLU A 189 -30.19 -19.06 -6.82
CA GLU A 189 -31.36 -19.88 -7.17
C GLU A 189 -32.61 -19.48 -6.39
N GLU A 190 -32.47 -19.12 -5.11
CA GLU A 190 -33.57 -18.70 -4.23
C GLU A 190 -33.90 -17.19 -4.33
N ASP A 191 -33.20 -16.44 -5.19
CA ASP A 191 -33.30 -14.99 -5.39
C ASP A 191 -33.23 -14.13 -4.10
N VAL A 192 -32.44 -14.59 -3.12
CA VAL A 192 -32.32 -13.92 -1.83
C VAL A 192 -31.23 -12.84 -1.88
N PRO A 193 -31.54 -11.57 -1.56
CA PRO A 193 -30.51 -10.53 -1.49
C PRO A 193 -29.62 -10.78 -0.28
N TYR A 194 -28.31 -10.74 -0.50
CA TYR A 194 -27.30 -10.97 0.51
C TYR A 194 -26.14 -9.97 0.46
N MET A 195 -25.45 -9.86 1.59
CA MET A 195 -24.17 -9.20 1.78
C MET A 195 -23.17 -10.26 2.23
N ALA A 196 -22.03 -10.38 1.56
CA ALA A 196 -21.00 -11.37 1.88
C ALA A 196 -19.71 -10.67 2.32
N LEU A 197 -19.05 -11.23 3.33
CA LEU A 197 -17.74 -10.82 3.83
C LEU A 197 -16.80 -12.03 3.81
N LEU A 198 -15.59 -11.85 3.31
CA LEU A 198 -14.50 -12.81 3.37
C LEU A 198 -13.34 -12.20 4.16
N THR A 199 -12.93 -12.88 5.23
CA THR A 199 -11.78 -12.48 6.05
C THR A 199 -11.19 -13.68 6.81
N ALA A 200 -10.13 -13.46 7.56
CA ALA A 200 -9.50 -14.46 8.43
C ALA A 200 -9.06 -13.82 9.77
N PRO A 201 -8.95 -14.60 10.86
CA PRO A 201 -8.46 -14.09 12.13
C PRO A 201 -6.94 -13.92 12.15
N ARG A 202 -6.20 -14.54 11.21
CA ARG A 202 -4.74 -14.52 11.15
C ARG A 202 -4.23 -14.56 9.70
N PRO A 203 -3.04 -14.02 9.42
CA PRO A 203 -2.42 -14.14 8.10
C PRO A 203 -1.91 -15.57 7.83
N SER A 204 -1.99 -16.01 6.58
CA SER A 204 -1.40 -17.28 6.11
C SER A 204 0.11 -17.21 6.03
N ARG A 205 0.63 -16.07 5.59
CA ARG A 205 2.03 -15.69 5.61
C ARG A 205 2.19 -14.49 6.51
N VAL A 206 2.82 -14.68 7.66
CA VAL A 206 3.41 -13.54 8.36
C VAL A 206 4.54 -13.07 7.46
N LEU A 207 4.59 -11.78 7.10
CA LEU A 207 5.75 -11.17 6.46
C LEU A 207 6.93 -11.34 7.42
N ARG A 208 7.59 -12.48 7.31
CA ARG A 208 8.83 -12.76 8.00
C ARG A 208 9.82 -11.86 7.28
N GLU A 209 10.26 -10.79 7.96
CA GLU A 209 11.43 -10.02 7.56
C GLU A 209 12.44 -11.02 6.99
N VAL A 210 12.79 -10.83 5.71
CA VAL A 210 13.57 -11.76 4.93
C VAL A 210 14.98 -11.83 5.52
N LEU A 211 15.12 -12.70 6.51
CA LEU A 211 16.36 -13.20 7.08
C LEU A 211 16.35 -14.71 6.81
N GLY A 212 16.87 -15.10 5.66
CA GLY A 212 17.07 -16.51 5.33
C GLY A 212 17.06 -16.84 3.84
N THR A 213 18.22 -16.68 3.20
CA THR A 213 18.79 -17.55 2.15
C THR A 213 17.84 -18.21 1.14
N VAL A 214 17.81 -17.67 -0.08
CA VAL A 214 17.66 -18.47 -1.32
C VAL A 214 18.73 -17.99 -2.31
N PRO A 215 19.72 -18.84 -2.69
CA PRO A 215 20.62 -18.55 -3.79
C PRO A 215 19.96 -19.00 -5.09
N GLY A 216 19.52 -18.03 -5.89
CA GLY A 216 19.06 -18.23 -7.25
C GLY A 216 19.19 -16.92 -8.02
N PRO A 217 19.55 -16.93 -9.32
CA PRO A 217 19.88 -15.73 -10.05
C PRO A 217 18.60 -14.92 -10.31
N LEU A 218 18.31 -13.99 -9.40
CA LEU A 218 17.28 -12.97 -9.59
C LEU A 218 17.80 -11.97 -10.64
N GLY A 219 17.50 -12.27 -11.90
CA GLY A 219 17.30 -11.22 -12.89
C GLY A 219 16.29 -10.25 -12.30
N ARG A 220 16.71 -9.00 -12.09
CA ARG A 220 15.82 -7.90 -11.74
C ARG A 220 14.86 -7.69 -12.90
N GLN A 221 13.67 -8.28 -12.83
CA GLN A 221 12.57 -7.89 -13.70
C GLN A 221 11.86 -6.73 -12.99
N LEU A 222 11.94 -5.56 -13.63
CA LEU A 222 11.34 -4.32 -13.12
C LEU A 222 9.84 -4.54 -12.86
N LEU A 223 9.36 -3.99 -11.74
CA LEU A 223 7.93 -3.86 -11.47
C LEU A 223 7.25 -3.19 -12.67
N GLU A 224 6.10 -3.76 -13.00
CA GLU A 224 5.16 -3.43 -14.05
C GLU A 224 5.10 -1.93 -14.34
N THR A 225 5.15 -1.60 -15.63
CA THR A 225 4.78 -0.27 -16.11
C THR A 225 3.30 -0.10 -15.81
N GLY A 226 2.96 0.87 -14.94
CA GLY A 226 1.57 1.22 -14.67
C GLY A 226 0.78 1.47 -15.98
N PRO A 227 -0.56 1.42 -15.93
CA PRO A 227 -1.40 1.60 -17.12
C PRO A 227 -0.96 2.83 -17.91
N GLU A 228 -0.99 2.74 -19.24
CA GLU A 228 -0.57 3.84 -20.13
C GLU A 228 -1.17 5.17 -19.64
N PRO A 229 -0.37 6.26 -19.61
CA PRO A 229 -0.83 7.52 -19.10
C PRO A 229 -2.09 7.94 -19.85
N VAL A 230 -3.21 8.06 -19.13
CA VAL A 230 -4.53 8.44 -19.65
C VAL A 230 -4.46 9.75 -20.45
N TYR A 231 -3.50 10.61 -20.09
CA TYR A 231 -3.24 11.88 -20.75
C TYR A 231 -1.75 12.07 -21.08
N PRO A 232 -1.41 12.72 -22.22
CA PRO A 232 -0.04 13.07 -22.54
C PRO A 232 0.52 14.14 -21.57
N PRO A 233 1.84 14.22 -21.39
CA PRO A 233 2.45 15.26 -20.56
C PRO A 233 2.22 16.65 -21.15
N LEU A 234 1.95 17.60 -20.27
CA LEU A 234 1.89 19.03 -20.58
C LEU A 234 3.27 19.50 -21.03
N GLN A 235 3.31 20.17 -22.19
CA GLN A 235 4.53 20.61 -22.86
C GLN A 235 4.61 22.13 -22.88
N PHE A 236 5.72 22.68 -22.39
CA PHE A 236 6.03 24.11 -22.50
C PHE A 236 7.43 24.35 -23.09
N PRO A 237 7.58 25.21 -24.11
CA PRO A 237 6.53 25.80 -24.94
C PRO A 237 5.78 24.72 -25.75
N SER A 238 4.53 25.02 -26.14
CA SER A 238 3.71 24.13 -26.98
C SER A 238 4.24 24.13 -28.43
N GLY A 239 5.36 23.46 -28.65
CA GLY A 239 6.07 23.46 -29.92
C GLY A 239 6.82 22.15 -30.20
N ALA A 240 7.65 22.15 -31.24
CA ALA A 240 8.45 20.98 -31.64
C ALA A 240 9.46 20.55 -30.56
N PHE A 241 9.98 21.51 -29.79
CA PHE A 241 11.01 21.30 -28.78
C PHE A 241 10.52 21.81 -27.41
N PRO A 242 9.82 20.97 -26.62
CA PRO A 242 9.44 21.33 -25.26
C PRO A 242 10.70 21.44 -24.40
N LEU A 243 10.75 22.47 -23.58
CA LEU A 243 11.83 22.74 -22.63
C LEU A 243 11.47 22.26 -21.23
N LEU A 244 10.17 22.16 -20.96
CA LEU A 244 9.59 21.73 -19.69
C LEU A 244 8.44 20.76 -19.97
N LEU A 245 8.45 19.65 -19.23
CA LEU A 245 7.41 18.63 -19.20
C LEU A 245 6.83 18.53 -17.80
N PHE A 246 5.50 18.46 -17.73
CA PHE A 246 4.77 18.32 -16.50
C PHE A 246 3.61 17.34 -16.69
N TRP A 247 3.45 16.41 -15.76
CA TRP A 247 2.39 15.42 -15.80
C TRP A 247 1.98 15.04 -14.38
N ALA A 248 0.70 14.75 -14.20
CA ALA A 248 0.17 14.16 -12.98
C ALA A 248 -1.07 13.33 -13.33
N ARG A 249 -1.33 12.27 -12.55
CA ARG A 249 -2.56 11.48 -12.68
C ARG A 249 -3.79 12.24 -12.19
N ASN A 250 -3.66 12.95 -11.08
CA ASN A 250 -4.70 13.84 -10.56
C ASN A 250 -4.05 15.15 -10.13
N LEU A 251 -4.66 16.27 -10.52
CA LEU A 251 -4.35 17.62 -10.04
C LEU A 251 -5.63 18.19 -9.44
N SER A 252 -5.67 18.31 -8.12
CA SER A 252 -6.82 18.87 -7.40
C SER A 252 -6.40 20.00 -6.45
N VAL A 253 -7.30 20.97 -6.33
CA VAL A 253 -7.13 22.14 -5.46
C VAL A 253 -8.33 22.21 -4.53
N ALA A 254 -8.09 22.41 -3.24
CA ALA A 254 -9.12 22.66 -2.26
C ALA A 254 -9.06 24.10 -1.78
N ARG A 255 -10.25 24.68 -1.60
CA ARG A 255 -10.45 25.94 -0.89
C ARG A 255 -11.47 25.72 0.21
N ASP A 256 -11.13 26.05 1.45
CA ASP A 256 -12.05 25.94 2.60
C ASP A 256 -12.67 24.53 2.75
N GLY A 257 -11.91 23.49 2.39
CA GLY A 257 -12.34 22.09 2.40
C GLY A 257 -13.13 21.63 1.17
N VAL A 258 -13.47 22.53 0.23
CA VAL A 258 -14.14 22.18 -1.03
C VAL A 258 -13.09 21.85 -2.10
N TRP A 259 -13.04 20.59 -2.53
CA TRP A 259 -12.13 20.12 -3.57
C TRP A 259 -12.67 20.34 -4.99
N ARG A 260 -11.79 20.72 -5.91
CA ARG A 260 -12.03 20.80 -7.35
C ARG A 260 -10.92 20.06 -8.09
N ASP A 261 -11.32 19.17 -8.98
CA ASP A 261 -10.40 18.46 -9.88
C ASP A 261 -10.12 19.33 -11.12
N LEU A 262 -8.85 19.55 -11.42
CA LEU A 262 -8.36 20.34 -12.55
C LEU A 262 -7.67 19.45 -13.60
N THR A 263 -7.61 18.13 -13.39
CA THR A 263 -6.87 17.18 -14.23
C THR A 263 -7.30 17.23 -15.69
N ASP A 264 -8.61 17.14 -15.96
CA ASP A 264 -9.15 17.19 -17.32
C ASP A 264 -8.95 18.57 -17.96
N ALA A 265 -8.99 19.63 -17.15
CA ALA A 265 -8.74 20.99 -17.61
C ALA A 265 -7.26 21.24 -17.96
N THR A 266 -6.33 20.48 -17.37
CA THR A 266 -4.88 20.57 -17.65
C THR A 266 -4.38 19.63 -18.72
N PHE A 267 -4.77 18.36 -18.66
CA PHE A 267 -4.17 17.30 -19.48
C PHE A 267 -5.16 16.69 -20.47
N GLY A 268 -6.46 16.98 -20.33
CA GLY A 268 -7.50 16.45 -21.21
C GLY A 268 -7.36 16.90 -22.66
N SER A 269 -8.03 16.19 -23.58
CA SER A 269 -8.05 16.51 -25.01
C SER A 269 -8.58 17.92 -25.32
N HIS A 270 -9.44 18.44 -24.45
CA HIS A 270 -9.99 19.80 -24.50
C HIS A 270 -9.42 20.69 -23.37
N ALA A 271 -8.12 20.54 -23.06
CA ALA A 271 -7.47 21.32 -22.00
C ALA A 271 -7.71 22.84 -22.18
N THR A 272 -8.25 23.47 -21.13
CA THR A 272 -8.57 24.90 -21.09
C THR A 272 -7.46 25.73 -20.43
N VAL A 273 -6.39 25.09 -19.96
CA VAL A 273 -5.29 25.74 -19.24
C VAL A 273 -4.51 26.67 -20.15
N ASN A 274 -4.27 27.91 -19.68
CA ASN A 274 -3.47 28.89 -20.38
C ASN A 274 -2.05 28.94 -19.80
N LEU A 275 -1.05 28.69 -20.66
CA LEU A 275 0.37 28.67 -20.31
C LEU A 275 1.13 29.94 -20.74
N SER A 276 0.45 30.96 -21.28
CA SER A 276 1.10 32.12 -21.91
C SER A 276 2.02 32.93 -20.98
N ARG A 277 1.81 32.83 -19.66
CA ARG A 277 2.63 33.49 -18.63
C ARG A 277 3.82 32.65 -18.15
N SER A 278 3.96 31.41 -18.64
CA SER A 278 5.10 30.56 -18.32
C SER A 278 6.37 31.11 -18.97
N SER A 279 7.51 30.91 -18.33
CA SER A 279 8.81 31.40 -18.81
C SER A 279 9.89 30.36 -18.56
N TRP A 280 10.84 30.24 -19.46
CA TRP A 280 11.96 29.32 -19.30
C TRP A 280 13.28 30.05 -19.57
N GLY A 281 14.27 29.81 -18.71
CA GLY A 281 15.65 30.24 -18.85
C GLY A 281 16.62 29.14 -18.45
N PRO A 282 17.94 29.33 -18.62
CA PRO A 282 18.93 28.29 -18.35
C PRO A 282 19.09 27.96 -16.84
N THR A 283 18.81 28.93 -15.97
CA THR A 283 18.96 28.82 -14.51
C THR A 283 17.63 28.79 -13.77
N GLU A 284 16.55 29.29 -14.36
CA GLU A 284 15.24 29.41 -13.74
C GLU A 284 14.15 29.08 -14.76
N ALA A 285 13.12 28.35 -14.33
CA ALA A 285 11.94 28.05 -15.11
C ALA A 285 10.69 28.29 -14.26
N ARG A 286 9.65 28.85 -14.89
CA ARG A 286 8.36 29.15 -14.26
C ARG A 286 7.25 28.55 -15.12
N LEU A 287 6.51 27.62 -14.54
CA LEU A 287 5.31 27.05 -15.17
C LEU A 287 4.08 27.72 -14.54
N VAL A 288 3.35 28.49 -15.33
CA VAL A 288 2.12 29.17 -14.91
C VAL A 288 0.92 28.49 -15.54
N LEU A 289 0.07 27.89 -14.71
CA LEU A 289 -1.19 27.29 -15.09
C LEU A 289 -2.32 28.28 -14.77
N SER A 290 -2.90 28.90 -15.79
CA SER A 290 -4.00 29.86 -15.62
C SER A 290 -5.33 29.27 -16.06
N TYR A 291 -6.30 29.31 -15.15
CA TYR A 291 -7.68 28.84 -15.34
C TYR A 291 -8.66 30.02 -15.26
N LYS A 292 -9.69 29.99 -16.11
CA LYS A 292 -10.69 31.08 -16.20
C LYS A 292 -11.72 31.04 -15.07
N GLU A 293 -12.22 29.85 -14.75
CA GLU A 293 -13.26 29.65 -13.73
C GLU A 293 -12.93 28.42 -12.86
N VAL A 294 -12.44 28.70 -11.65
CA VAL A 294 -12.20 27.75 -10.57
C VAL A 294 -12.71 28.43 -9.30
N PHE A 295 -13.73 27.85 -8.65
CA PHE A 295 -14.48 28.48 -7.55
C PHE A 295 -15.19 29.80 -7.91
N ASN A 296 -15.74 29.92 -9.13
CA ASN A 296 -16.38 31.14 -9.66
C ASN A 296 -15.44 32.35 -9.82
N SER A 297 -14.13 32.12 -9.80
CA SER A 297 -13.07 33.11 -10.00
C SER A 297 -11.96 32.54 -10.89
N SER A 298 -11.07 33.37 -11.42
CA SER A 298 -9.87 32.83 -12.09
C SER A 298 -8.87 32.30 -11.06
N LEU A 299 -8.13 31.24 -11.39
CA LEU A 299 -7.08 30.71 -10.54
C LEU A 299 -5.79 30.61 -11.35
N THR A 300 -4.68 31.06 -10.78
CA THR A 300 -3.35 30.85 -11.37
C THR A 300 -2.44 30.15 -10.39
N ILE A 301 -1.89 29.01 -10.82
CA ILE A 301 -0.91 28.22 -10.06
C ILE A 301 0.43 28.39 -10.77
N THR A 302 1.43 28.93 -10.08
CA THR A 302 2.77 29.09 -10.63
C THR A 302 3.77 28.24 -9.86
N SER A 303 4.47 27.38 -10.57
CA SER A 303 5.55 26.55 -10.03
C SER A 303 6.90 27.15 -10.40
N HIS A 304 7.71 27.48 -9.40
CA HIS A 304 9.03 28.10 -9.56
C HIS A 304 10.14 27.06 -9.41
N MET A 305 10.91 26.87 -10.49
CA MET A 305 11.94 25.85 -10.60
C MET A 305 13.30 26.49 -10.88
N THR A 306 14.36 25.95 -10.29
CA THR A 306 15.73 26.44 -10.43
C THR A 306 16.65 25.34 -10.91
N ASN A 307 17.71 25.72 -11.61
CA ASN A 307 18.78 24.85 -12.05
C ASN A 307 20.11 25.38 -11.51
N LYS A 308 20.71 24.66 -10.56
CA LYS A 308 21.92 25.10 -9.84
C LYS A 308 23.02 24.05 -9.95
N TRP A 309 24.25 24.49 -10.20
CA TRP A 309 25.43 23.63 -10.19
C TRP A 309 25.88 23.35 -8.75
N PHE A 310 25.93 22.09 -8.36
CA PHE A 310 26.41 21.68 -7.03
C PHE A 310 27.83 21.11 -7.12
N PRO A 311 28.85 21.79 -6.55
CA PRO A 311 30.26 21.41 -6.72
C PRO A 311 30.57 20.03 -6.15
N VAL A 312 29.92 19.62 -5.05
CA VAL A 312 30.12 18.30 -4.42
C VAL A 312 29.68 17.16 -5.36
N SER A 313 28.56 17.34 -6.07
CA SER A 313 28.08 16.34 -7.02
C SER A 313 28.73 16.45 -8.42
N GLY A 314 29.37 17.59 -8.71
CA GLY A 314 29.88 17.92 -10.05
C GLY A 314 28.80 17.91 -11.12
N ARG A 315 27.56 18.29 -10.79
CA ARG A 315 26.40 18.25 -11.69
C ARG A 315 25.41 19.39 -11.40
N ASN A 316 24.61 19.70 -12.41
CA ASN A 316 23.45 20.58 -12.31
C ASN A 316 22.25 19.82 -11.70
N TRP A 317 21.59 20.46 -10.74
CA TRP A 317 20.37 19.96 -10.11
C TRP A 317 19.20 20.91 -10.37
N SER A 318 18.11 20.31 -10.80
CA SER A 318 16.80 20.94 -10.93
C SER A 318 16.04 20.78 -9.62
N SER A 319 15.54 21.87 -9.06
CA SER A 319 14.67 21.84 -7.87
C SER A 319 13.41 22.68 -8.07
N LEU A 320 12.28 22.19 -7.57
CA LEU A 320 11.10 23.02 -7.35
C LEU A 320 11.30 23.73 -6.01
N GLU A 321 11.33 25.06 -6.01
CA GLU A 321 11.63 25.84 -4.81
C GLU A 321 10.36 26.23 -4.06
N TRP A 322 9.37 26.74 -4.79
CA TRP A 322 8.04 27.06 -4.24
C TRP A 322 6.97 27.04 -5.32
N VAL A 323 5.73 26.90 -4.87
CA VAL A 323 4.50 27.02 -5.66
C VAL A 323 3.69 28.17 -5.11
N GLU A 324 3.20 29.04 -5.96
CA GLU A 324 2.30 30.13 -5.60
C GLU A 324 0.92 29.93 -6.24
N MET A 325 -0.12 30.29 -5.51
CA MET A 325 -1.50 30.26 -5.98
C MET A 325 -2.10 31.65 -5.82
N VAL A 326 -2.70 32.17 -6.90
CA VAL A 326 -3.34 33.48 -6.93
C VAL A 326 -4.75 33.32 -7.47
N GLU A 327 -5.73 33.80 -6.71
CA GLU A 327 -7.12 33.87 -7.11
C GLU A 327 -7.44 35.24 -7.74
N GLY A 328 -8.30 35.24 -8.75
CA GLY A 328 -8.80 36.41 -9.44
C GLY A 328 -9.55 37.33 -8.48
N GLY A 329 -8.94 38.47 -8.15
CA GLY A 329 -9.48 39.46 -7.21
C GLY A 329 -8.81 39.45 -5.83
N ALA A 330 -7.94 38.46 -5.53
CA ALA A 330 -7.14 38.45 -4.31
C ALA A 330 -5.92 39.38 -4.43
N ALA A 331 -5.63 40.15 -3.37
CA ALA A 331 -4.52 41.10 -3.36
C ALA A 331 -3.14 40.46 -3.10
N ALA A 332 -3.10 39.27 -2.49
CA ALA A 332 -1.86 38.61 -2.10
C ALA A 332 -1.80 37.16 -2.62
N PRO A 333 -0.65 36.71 -3.16
CA PRO A 333 -0.42 35.32 -3.54
C PRO A 333 -0.23 34.44 -2.30
N VAL A 334 -0.80 33.24 -2.31
CA VAL A 334 -0.52 32.21 -1.30
C VAL A 334 0.69 31.42 -1.76
N THR A 335 1.71 31.28 -0.91
CA THR A 335 2.99 30.65 -1.32
C THR A 335 3.35 29.45 -0.45
N PHE A 336 3.73 28.35 -1.11
CA PHE A 336 4.13 27.09 -0.50
C PHE A 336 5.56 26.75 -0.92
N ASN A 337 6.48 26.65 0.03
CA ASN A 337 7.82 26.12 -0.20
C ASN A 337 7.76 24.63 -0.47
N ALA A 338 8.48 24.18 -1.50
CA ALA A 338 8.65 22.77 -1.81
C ALA A 338 9.96 22.26 -1.19
N SER A 339 9.85 21.34 -0.23
CA SER A 339 11.00 20.66 0.37
C SER A 339 11.19 19.29 -0.27
N GLY A 340 12.44 18.89 -0.56
CA GLY A 340 12.73 17.53 -1.06
C GLY A 340 12.32 17.26 -2.52
N VAL A 341 11.94 18.30 -3.28
CA VAL A 341 11.67 18.21 -4.71
C VAL A 341 12.92 18.63 -5.49
N SER A 342 13.93 17.76 -5.51
CA SER A 342 15.18 18.00 -6.22
C SER A 342 15.65 16.76 -6.98
N VAL A 343 16.20 16.98 -8.16
CA VAL A 343 16.66 15.92 -9.07
C VAL A 343 17.82 16.43 -9.92
N PRO A 344 18.80 15.61 -10.32
CA PRO A 344 19.79 16.04 -11.30
C PRO A 344 19.10 16.49 -12.59
N ALA A 345 19.54 17.58 -13.21
CA ALA A 345 18.86 18.22 -14.33
C ALA A 345 18.71 17.34 -15.60
N LEU A 346 19.38 16.19 -15.66
CA LEU A 346 19.27 15.19 -16.71
C LEU A 346 18.06 14.25 -16.52
N TYR A 347 17.56 14.12 -15.30
CA TYR A 347 16.50 13.19 -14.90
C TYR A 347 15.18 13.93 -14.69
N SER A 348 14.09 13.18 -14.73
CA SER A 348 12.76 13.67 -14.33
C SER A 348 12.52 13.34 -12.86
N TRP A 349 11.86 14.23 -12.12
CA TRP A 349 11.46 13.96 -10.74
C TRP A 349 10.07 13.32 -10.73
N ARG A 350 9.91 12.20 -10.03
CA ARG A 350 8.62 11.49 -9.89
C ARG A 350 8.25 11.30 -8.43
N CYS A 351 6.97 11.40 -8.11
CA CYS A 351 6.47 11.08 -6.77
C CYS A 351 5.03 10.63 -6.80
N GLY A 352 4.67 9.68 -5.94
CA GLY A 352 3.28 9.21 -5.80
C GLY A 352 2.33 10.30 -5.28
N LEU A 353 2.84 11.25 -4.48
CA LEU A 353 2.05 12.33 -3.90
C LEU A 353 2.87 13.61 -3.72
N LEU A 354 2.37 14.73 -4.21
CA LEU A 354 2.89 16.07 -3.92
C LEU A 354 1.74 16.97 -3.48
N GLY A 355 1.81 17.54 -2.27
CA GLY A 355 0.73 18.38 -1.77
C GLY A 355 1.05 19.07 -0.45
N THR A 356 0.11 19.87 0.04
CA THR A 356 0.23 20.67 1.29
C THR A 356 0.26 19.84 2.57
N MET A 357 -0.20 18.58 2.51
CA MET A 357 -0.05 17.61 3.60
C MET A 357 1.29 16.85 3.56
N GLY A 358 2.17 17.17 2.62
CA GLY A 358 3.44 16.50 2.41
C GLY A 358 4.59 17.48 2.18
N LEU A 359 5.15 17.45 0.97
CA LEU A 359 6.37 18.19 0.64
C LEU A 359 6.17 19.70 0.43
N LEU A 360 4.92 20.20 0.38
CA LEU A 360 4.61 21.62 0.26
C LEU A 360 4.25 22.21 1.63
N THR A 361 5.01 23.20 2.09
CA THR A 361 4.79 23.87 3.38
C THR A 361 4.55 25.36 3.19
N PRO A 362 3.64 26.01 3.95
CA PRO A 362 3.44 27.46 3.86
C PRO A 362 4.76 28.21 4.06
N ARG A 363 5.09 29.12 3.14
CA ARG A 363 6.38 29.84 3.13
C ARG A 363 6.52 30.81 4.31
N THR A 364 5.42 31.44 4.70
CA THR A 364 5.33 32.29 5.90
C THR A 364 4.47 31.58 6.94
N ARG A 365 4.93 31.52 8.20
CA ARG A 365 4.12 31.05 9.34
C ARG A 365 4.01 32.18 10.37
N PRO A 366 2.80 32.57 10.81
CA PRO A 366 1.49 32.13 10.34
C PRO A 366 1.09 32.81 9.02
N ASP A 367 0.65 32.04 8.03
CA ASP A 367 -0.06 32.59 6.87
C ASP A 367 -1.52 32.13 6.96
N PRO A 368 -2.44 33.01 7.42
CA PRO A 368 -3.85 32.66 7.55
C PRO A 368 -4.47 32.32 6.19
N ALA A 369 -3.98 32.89 5.09
CA ALA A 369 -4.49 32.58 3.76
C ALA A 369 -4.07 31.17 3.32
N ALA A 370 -2.84 30.73 3.64
CA ALA A 370 -2.36 29.39 3.31
C ALA A 370 -3.13 28.26 4.03
N ALA A 371 -3.81 28.53 5.15
CA ALA A 371 -4.64 27.54 5.83
C ALA A 371 -5.90 27.17 5.04
N HIS A 372 -6.42 28.11 4.23
CA HIS A 372 -7.63 27.93 3.44
C HIS A 372 -7.38 27.19 2.12
N TRP A 373 -6.13 27.12 1.66
CA TRP A 373 -5.77 26.53 0.37
C TRP A 373 -5.02 25.20 0.53
N GLN A 374 -5.42 24.21 -0.26
CA GLN A 374 -4.75 22.92 -0.32
C GLN A 374 -4.52 22.55 -1.80
N LEU A 375 -3.34 21.99 -2.08
CA LEU A 375 -2.97 21.51 -3.41
C LEU A 375 -2.59 20.04 -3.28
N LEU A 376 -3.08 19.21 -4.20
CA LEU A 376 -2.84 17.78 -4.22
C LEU A 376 -2.57 17.33 -5.66
N LEU A 377 -1.39 16.72 -5.86
CA LEU A 377 -1.02 16.05 -7.09
C LEU A 377 -0.74 14.58 -6.81
N HIS A 378 -1.46 13.69 -7.49
CA HIS A 378 -1.20 12.25 -7.46
C HIS A 378 -0.34 11.83 -8.65
N ASP A 379 0.64 10.96 -8.38
CA ASP A 379 1.55 10.37 -9.37
C ASP A 379 2.09 11.44 -10.32
N ILE A 380 2.84 12.39 -9.76
CA ILE A 380 3.40 13.53 -10.48
C ILE A 380 4.74 13.16 -11.09
N GLN A 381 4.98 13.62 -12.33
CA GLN A 381 6.28 13.60 -12.98
C GLN A 381 6.60 14.99 -13.57
N LEU A 382 7.77 15.52 -13.21
CA LEU A 382 8.19 16.88 -13.56
C LEU A 382 9.62 16.87 -14.11
N GLN A 383 9.82 17.57 -15.23
CA GLN A 383 11.16 17.81 -15.79
C GLN A 383 11.23 19.22 -16.37
N ALA A 384 12.03 20.09 -15.75
CA ALA A 384 12.09 21.50 -16.08
C ALA A 384 13.24 21.89 -17.02
N PHE A 385 14.26 21.03 -17.10
CA PHE A 385 15.49 21.29 -17.85
C PHE A 385 15.93 20.04 -18.60
N ASN A 386 16.71 20.26 -19.66
CA ASN A 386 17.36 19.21 -20.45
C ASN A 386 16.41 18.14 -20.99
N VAL A 387 15.22 18.57 -21.45
CA VAL A 387 14.22 17.69 -22.06
C VAL A 387 14.69 17.27 -23.46
N THR A 388 14.62 15.97 -23.75
CA THR A 388 14.96 15.42 -25.06
C THR A 388 13.81 14.59 -25.62
N GLY A 389 13.52 14.71 -26.92
CA GLY A 389 12.59 13.81 -27.61
C GLY A 389 11.12 13.85 -27.16
N ARG A 390 10.64 14.96 -26.57
CA ARG A 390 9.24 15.14 -26.09
C ARG A 390 8.79 14.10 -25.05
N ARG A 391 9.74 13.43 -24.40
CA ARG A 391 9.48 12.40 -23.40
C ARG A 391 10.25 12.75 -22.14
N PHE A 392 9.74 12.28 -21.01
CA PHE A 392 10.50 12.35 -19.78
C PHE A 392 11.77 11.52 -19.90
N SER A 393 12.86 12.04 -19.36
CA SER A 393 14.06 11.23 -19.11
C SER A 393 13.82 10.31 -17.93
N TYR A 394 14.83 9.49 -17.61
CA TYR A 394 14.75 8.52 -16.51
C TYR A 394 14.28 9.18 -15.21
N ALA A 395 13.32 8.53 -14.54
CA ALA A 395 12.65 9.05 -13.37
C ALA A 395 13.48 8.81 -12.11
N SER A 396 13.62 9.84 -11.28
CA SER A 396 14.14 9.76 -9.92
C SER A 396 12.97 9.94 -8.97
N ASP A 397 12.65 8.88 -8.23
CA ASP A 397 11.55 8.90 -7.28
C ASP A 397 11.88 9.71 -6.02
N CYS A 398 10.85 10.30 -5.40
CA CYS A 398 10.96 11.05 -4.15
C CYS A 398 11.28 10.17 -2.92
N ALA A 399 11.08 8.86 -3.02
CA ALA A 399 11.40 7.90 -1.98
C ALA A 399 12.77 7.26 -2.24
N GLY A 400 13.67 7.36 -1.27
CA GLY A 400 14.91 6.58 -1.27
C GLY A 400 14.65 5.12 -0.90
N PHE A 401 15.52 4.21 -1.32
CA PHE A 401 15.43 2.78 -0.96
C PHE A 401 15.36 2.53 0.54
N PHE A 402 16.06 3.35 1.33
CA PHE A 402 16.07 3.28 2.78
C PHE A 402 15.98 4.70 3.35
N SER A 403 15.05 4.91 4.28
CA SER A 403 14.92 6.16 5.00
C SER A 403 16.01 6.28 6.08
N ALA A 404 16.25 7.50 6.57
CA ALA A 404 17.22 7.71 7.65
C ALA A 404 16.95 6.84 8.90
N PRO A 405 15.69 6.67 9.37
CA PRO A 405 15.38 5.74 10.46
C PRO A 405 15.77 4.29 10.17
N VAL A 406 15.56 3.81 8.94
CA VAL A 406 15.93 2.45 8.56
C VAL A 406 17.44 2.26 8.60
N TRP A 407 18.22 3.22 8.11
CA TRP A 407 19.68 3.18 8.22
C TRP A 407 20.17 3.19 9.67
N MET A 408 19.55 4.02 10.51
CA MET A 408 19.86 4.10 11.94
C MET A 408 19.49 2.83 12.71
N GLY A 409 18.56 2.02 12.23
CA GLY A 409 18.27 0.69 12.78
C GLY A 409 19.18 -0.40 12.21
N LEU A 410 19.37 -0.39 10.89
CA LEU A 410 20.06 -1.46 10.17
C LEU A 410 21.56 -1.51 10.48
N LEU A 411 22.24 -0.37 10.54
CA LEU A 411 23.69 -0.35 10.81
C LEU A 411 24.02 -0.80 12.24
N PRO A 412 23.41 -0.25 13.31
CA PRO A 412 23.66 -0.72 14.66
C PRO A 412 23.13 -2.13 14.90
N GLY A 413 21.99 -2.49 14.31
CA GLY A 413 21.42 -3.84 14.39
C GLY A 413 22.37 -4.89 13.81
N ALA A 414 22.92 -4.63 12.62
CA ALA A 414 23.91 -5.51 12.00
C ALA A 414 25.20 -5.62 12.84
N LEU A 415 25.66 -4.51 13.43
CA LEU A 415 26.83 -4.51 14.31
C LEU A 415 26.60 -5.36 15.57
N LEU A 416 25.47 -5.18 16.25
CA LEU A 416 25.12 -5.96 17.43
C LEU A 416 24.98 -7.44 17.11
N ALA A 417 24.35 -7.77 15.97
CA ALA A 417 24.25 -9.15 15.50
C ALA A 417 25.63 -9.77 15.24
N ALA A 418 26.58 -9.01 14.69
CA ALA A 418 27.95 -9.47 14.47
C ALA A 418 28.69 -9.75 15.80
N VAL A 419 28.56 -8.86 16.79
CA VAL A 419 29.15 -9.06 18.13
C VAL A 419 28.54 -10.28 18.82
N LEU A 420 27.22 -10.44 18.75
CA LEU A 420 26.51 -11.59 19.31
C LEU A 420 26.93 -12.90 18.62
N ALA A 421 27.03 -12.91 17.30
CA ALA A 421 27.49 -14.06 16.52
C ALA A 421 28.92 -14.45 16.89
N TYR A 422 29.82 -13.46 17.07
CA TYR A 422 31.18 -13.70 17.53
C TYR A 422 31.23 -14.28 18.96
N GLY A 423 30.46 -13.69 19.88
CA GLY A 423 30.34 -14.21 21.25
C GLY A 423 29.82 -15.65 21.29
N LEU A 424 28.78 -15.95 20.51
CA LEU A 424 28.27 -17.31 20.38
C LEU A 424 29.32 -18.24 19.76
N HIS A 425 30.02 -17.82 18.72
CA HIS A 425 31.07 -18.61 18.10
C HIS A 425 32.16 -19.01 19.11
N MET A 426 32.61 -18.07 19.95
CA MET A 426 33.58 -18.34 21.01
C MET A 426 33.05 -19.32 22.07
N LEU A 427 31.80 -19.17 22.50
CA LEU A 427 31.17 -20.09 23.47
C LEU A 427 31.07 -21.52 22.93
N LEU A 428 30.73 -21.66 21.66
CA LEU A 428 30.64 -22.96 20.99
C LEU A 428 32.01 -23.59 20.73
N GLY A 429 33.07 -22.78 20.70
CA GLY A 429 34.45 -23.23 20.62
C GLY A 429 35.02 -23.74 21.95
N LEU A 430 34.30 -23.60 23.07
CA LEU A 430 34.76 -24.12 24.36
C LEU A 430 34.76 -25.65 24.35
N ARG A 431 35.96 -26.23 24.40
CA ARG A 431 36.15 -27.67 24.58
C ARG A 431 36.21 -27.98 26.07
N ALA A 432 35.41 -28.96 26.51
CA ALA A 432 35.57 -29.53 27.84
C ALA A 432 36.92 -30.25 27.92
N MET A 433 37.56 -30.21 29.10
CA MET A 433 38.80 -30.95 29.33
C MET A 433 38.48 -32.46 29.24
N ASP A 434 39.21 -33.17 28.38
CA ASP A 434 38.95 -34.58 28.06
C ASP A 434 39.28 -35.53 29.22
N ARG A 435 40.09 -35.06 30.18
CA ARG A 435 40.58 -35.88 31.27
C ARG A 435 40.64 -35.06 32.55
N PHE A 436 39.78 -35.40 33.50
CA PHE A 436 39.99 -35.05 34.90
C PHE A 436 40.98 -36.07 35.44
N ASP A 437 42.10 -35.62 36.02
CA ASP A 437 43.03 -36.54 36.70
C ASP A 437 42.28 -37.18 37.87
N ASP A 438 41.94 -38.45 37.70
CA ASP A 438 41.35 -39.27 38.75
C ASP A 438 42.45 -39.56 39.78
N PRO A 439 42.32 -39.12 41.06
CA PRO A 439 43.32 -39.36 42.10
C PRO A 439 43.49 -40.86 42.44
N LYS A 440 42.70 -41.76 41.84
CA LYS A 440 42.85 -43.22 41.92
C LYS A 440 43.40 -43.87 40.65
N GLY A 441 43.69 -43.09 39.61
CA GLY A 441 44.32 -43.59 38.38
C GLY A 441 45.81 -43.88 38.57
N PRO A 442 46.40 -44.83 37.82
CA PRO A 442 47.82 -45.14 37.92
C PRO A 442 48.69 -43.93 37.55
N SER A 443 49.70 -43.63 38.39
CA SER A 443 50.62 -42.51 38.18
C SER A 443 51.45 -42.69 36.91
N ILE A 444 51.59 -41.61 36.13
CA ILE A 444 52.43 -41.57 34.93
C ILE A 444 53.88 -41.91 35.31
N ALA A 445 54.39 -43.03 34.82
CA ALA A 445 55.80 -43.37 34.92
C ALA A 445 56.56 -42.64 33.80
N VAL A 446 57.40 -41.67 34.18
CA VAL A 446 58.34 -41.02 33.26
C VAL A 446 59.55 -41.95 33.11
N PRO A 447 59.87 -42.45 31.91
CA PRO A 447 61.09 -43.23 31.72
C PRO A 447 62.28 -42.29 31.89
N GLN A 448 63.07 -42.53 32.93
CA GLN A 448 64.41 -41.96 33.07
C GLN A 448 65.32 -42.76 32.13
N THR A 449 65.67 -42.21 30.98
CA THR A 449 66.75 -42.73 30.15
C THR A 449 68.04 -42.03 30.54
N GLU A 450 69.01 -42.80 31.03
CA GLU A 450 70.45 -42.49 30.97
C GLU A 450 70.89 -42.21 29.52
#